data_AF-A0A2U0H340-F1
#
_entry.id   AF-A0A2U0H340-F1
#
_cell.length_a   1.000
_cell.length_b   1.000
_cell.length_c   1.000
_cell.angle_alpha   90.00
_cell.angle_beta   90.00
_cell.angle_gamma   90.00
#
_symmetry.space_group_name_H-M   'P 1'
#
loop_
_entity.id
_entity.type
_entity.pdbx_description
1 polymer ?
#
loop_
_entity_poly.entity_id
_entity_poly.type
_entity_poly.pdbx_seq_one_letter_code
_entity_poly.pdbx_strand_id
1 'polypeptide(L)'
;MSSLWTPDSEPLEDRPEPARSLAPLPVEVFDVQQDAARYAGRTAVRAAALAMVPMDGDEPLLPGPLRRPDGAFWGVHSPNGLTLALRTANFATALSARRDAIELLGDAPKFEVVPVATGCADRLSFWVLLRGRVVMVGGQSWRKPSNSTARMLLHTLARLPRG
;
A
#
# COMPACT_ATOMS: atom_id res chain seq x y z
N MET A 1 -38.96 -38.66 -51.19
CA MET A 1 -38.05 -37.51 -51.36
C MET A 1 -38.74 -36.35 -50.65
N SER A 2 -38.24 -35.74 -49.59
CA SER A 2 -36.87 -35.30 -49.36
C SER A 2 -36.53 -35.21 -47.87
N SER A 3 -35.28 -35.54 -47.57
CA SER A 3 -34.57 -35.29 -46.32
C SER A 3 -34.31 -33.78 -46.20
N LEU A 4 -34.58 -33.17 -45.03
CA LEU A 4 -34.13 -31.83 -44.71
C LEU A 4 -33.09 -31.89 -43.58
N TRP A 5 -31.87 -31.80 -44.09
CA TRP A 5 -30.59 -31.50 -43.49
C TRP A 5 -30.62 -30.56 -42.26
N THR A 6 -29.88 -30.95 -41.22
CA THR A 6 -29.47 -30.13 -40.07
C THR A 6 -28.27 -29.27 -40.48
N PRO A 7 -28.18 -27.98 -40.12
CA PRO A 7 -26.91 -27.27 -40.13
C PRO A 7 -26.19 -27.46 -38.79
N ASP A 8 -24.95 -27.90 -38.92
CA ASP A 8 -23.92 -28.03 -37.88
C ASP A 8 -23.87 -26.82 -36.95
N SER A 9 -23.92 -27.10 -35.65
CA SER A 9 -23.50 -26.14 -34.62
C SER A 9 -21.97 -26.17 -34.59
N GLU A 10 -21.33 -25.16 -35.16
CA GLU A 10 -19.89 -24.97 -34.99
C GLU A 10 -19.54 -24.85 -33.49
N PRO A 11 -18.49 -25.52 -33.01
CA PRO A 11 -18.03 -25.34 -31.65
C PRO A 11 -17.46 -23.92 -31.52
N LEU A 12 -18.01 -23.17 -30.57
CA LEU A 12 -17.55 -21.83 -30.21
C LEU A 12 -16.04 -21.90 -29.93
N GLU A 13 -15.22 -21.29 -30.78
CA GLU A 13 -13.79 -21.16 -30.54
C GLU A 13 -13.59 -20.46 -29.20
N ASP A 14 -12.86 -21.13 -28.32
CA ASP A 14 -12.45 -20.65 -26.99
C ASP A 14 -11.52 -19.46 -27.18
N ARG A 15 -12.10 -18.26 -27.34
CA ARG A 15 -11.34 -17.02 -27.39
C ARG A 15 -10.62 -16.88 -26.06
N PRO A 16 -9.29 -16.68 -26.03
CA PRO A 16 -8.60 -16.39 -24.79
C PRO A 16 -9.26 -15.15 -24.17
N GLU A 17 -9.81 -15.31 -22.96
CA GLU A 17 -10.34 -14.19 -22.19
C GLU A 17 -9.28 -13.08 -22.19
N PRO A 18 -9.62 -11.83 -22.55
CA PRO A 18 -8.67 -10.74 -22.45
C PRO A 18 -8.17 -10.71 -21.02
N ALA A 19 -6.84 -10.84 -20.86
CA ALA A 19 -6.14 -10.86 -19.59
C ALA A 19 -6.84 -9.90 -18.62
N ARG A 20 -7.41 -10.44 -17.55
CA ARG A 20 -8.14 -9.67 -16.53
C ARG A 20 -7.37 -8.39 -16.28
N SER A 21 -7.96 -7.27 -16.72
CA SER A 21 -7.36 -5.95 -16.55
C SER A 21 -7.07 -5.79 -15.07
N LEU A 22 -5.79 -5.89 -14.70
CA LEU A 22 -5.34 -5.66 -13.34
C LEU A 22 -5.70 -4.21 -13.05
N ALA A 23 -6.73 -4.01 -12.23
CA ALA A 23 -7.05 -2.67 -11.74
C ALA A 23 -5.74 -2.05 -11.25
N PRO A 24 -5.40 -0.82 -11.68
CA PRO A 24 -4.12 -0.22 -11.36
C PRO A 24 -3.93 -0.26 -9.85
N LEU A 25 -2.79 -0.79 -9.41
CA LEU A 25 -2.46 -0.82 -7.99
C LEU A 25 -2.62 0.60 -7.45
N PRO A 26 -3.24 0.79 -6.27
CA PRO A 26 -3.48 2.09 -5.66
C PRO A 26 -2.18 2.63 -5.06
N VAL A 27 -1.11 2.66 -5.86
CA VAL A 27 0.25 2.95 -5.46
C VAL A 27 0.74 4.16 -6.21
N GLU A 28 1.31 5.11 -5.47
CA GLU A 28 2.06 6.23 -6.02
C GLU A 28 3.53 6.11 -5.64
N VAL A 29 4.42 6.45 -6.57
CA VAL A 29 5.85 6.57 -6.30
C VAL A 29 6.18 8.03 -6.06
N PHE A 30 6.86 8.30 -4.94
CA PHE A 30 7.46 9.59 -4.62
C PHE A 30 8.95 9.51 -4.93
N ASP A 31 9.39 10.30 -5.91
CA ASP A 31 10.78 10.35 -6.38
C ASP A 31 11.34 11.76 -6.19
N VAL A 32 12.46 11.87 -5.48
CA VAL A 32 13.11 13.16 -5.18
C VAL A 32 13.50 13.93 -6.44
N GLN A 33 13.80 13.23 -7.53
CA GLN A 33 14.19 13.84 -8.81
C GLN A 33 13.00 14.38 -9.61
N GLN A 34 11.78 13.92 -9.31
CA GLN A 34 10.56 14.33 -10.01
C GLN A 34 9.85 15.47 -9.28
N ASP A 35 9.74 15.36 -7.95
CA ASP A 35 9.05 16.35 -7.12
C ASP A 35 9.67 16.37 -5.71
N ALA A 36 10.75 17.14 -5.57
CA ALA A 36 11.50 17.24 -4.32
C ALA A 36 10.66 17.79 -3.15
N ALA A 37 9.75 18.73 -3.42
CA ALA A 37 8.91 19.34 -2.38
C ALA A 37 7.91 18.31 -1.81
N ARG A 38 7.24 17.57 -2.69
CA ARG A 38 6.33 16.51 -2.28
C ARG A 38 7.07 15.36 -1.60
N TYR A 39 8.24 14.97 -2.12
CA TYR A 39 9.11 13.97 -1.51
C TYR A 39 9.50 14.36 -0.08
N ALA A 40 9.95 15.61 0.13
CA ALA A 40 10.35 16.11 1.45
C ALA A 40 9.16 16.10 2.42
N GLY A 41 7.99 16.56 2.00
CA GLY A 41 6.78 16.54 2.81
C GLY A 41 6.38 15.12 3.24
N ARG A 42 6.44 14.15 2.33
CA ARG A 42 6.13 12.74 2.63
C ARG A 42 7.19 12.07 3.50
N THR A 43 8.46 12.45 3.34
CA THR A 43 9.55 12.00 4.21
C THR A 43 9.35 12.49 5.65
N ALA A 44 8.96 13.75 5.84
CA ALA A 44 8.66 14.30 7.16
C ALA A 44 7.48 13.58 7.84
N VAL A 45 6.41 13.30 7.09
CA VAL A 45 5.27 12.51 7.60
C VAL A 45 5.72 11.12 8.04
N ARG A 46 6.52 10.44 7.20
CA ARG A 46 7.05 9.11 7.50
C ARG A 46 7.91 9.10 8.76
N ALA A 47 8.81 10.06 8.89
CA ALA A 47 9.66 10.21 10.07
C ALA A 47 8.83 10.47 11.34
N ALA A 48 7.82 11.35 11.26
CA ALA A 48 6.93 11.64 12.39
C ALA A 48 6.13 10.41 12.83
N ALA A 49 5.60 9.63 11.89
CA ALA A 49 4.86 8.41 12.20
C ALA A 49 5.76 7.30 12.79
N LEU A 50 7.01 7.18 12.34
CA LEU A 50 7.98 6.24 12.91
C LEU A 50 8.44 6.61 14.32
N ALA A 51 8.33 7.88 14.71
CA ALA A 51 8.67 8.36 16.05
C ALA A 51 7.52 8.20 17.08
N MET A 52 6.34 7.77 16.63
CA MET A 52 5.22 7.45 17.51
C MET A 52 5.43 6.12 18.23
N VAL A 53 4.65 5.87 19.28
CA VAL A 53 4.70 4.63 20.08
C VAL A 53 3.39 3.85 19.96
N PRO A 54 3.41 2.50 20.02
CA PRO A 54 2.20 1.69 20.12
C PRO A 54 1.31 2.13 21.27
N MET A 55 0.00 2.18 21.03
CA MET A 55 -0.96 2.59 22.06
C MET A 55 -1.17 1.53 23.15
N ASP A 56 -0.97 0.25 22.82
CA ASP A 56 -1.28 -0.87 23.71
C ASP A 56 -0.15 -1.17 24.74
N GLY A 57 0.90 -0.35 24.78
CA GLY A 57 1.96 -0.43 25.79
C GLY A 57 2.96 -1.58 25.61
N ASP A 58 2.84 -2.36 24.55
CA ASP A 58 3.79 -3.43 24.20
C ASP A 58 5.18 -2.86 23.85
N GLU A 59 6.20 -3.72 24.01
CA GLU A 59 7.62 -3.40 23.74
C GLU A 59 7.77 -2.64 22.41
N PRO A 60 8.65 -1.62 22.34
CA PRO A 60 8.82 -0.83 21.13
C PRO A 60 9.27 -1.71 19.98
N LEU A 61 8.36 -1.95 19.03
CA LEU A 61 8.67 -2.56 17.75
C LEU A 61 9.64 -1.62 17.02
N LEU A 62 10.92 -1.96 17.01
CA LEU A 62 11.94 -1.09 16.45
C LEU A 62 11.67 -0.89 14.96
N PRO A 63 11.44 0.36 14.51
CA PRO A 63 11.36 0.63 13.09
C PRO A 63 12.68 0.24 12.43
N GLY A 64 12.60 -0.48 11.31
CA GLY A 64 13.79 -0.83 10.54
C GLY A 64 14.59 0.43 10.16
N PRO A 65 15.92 0.34 10.00
CA PRO A 65 16.75 1.51 9.75
C PRO A 65 16.28 2.26 8.50
N LEU A 66 16.02 3.57 8.65
CA LEU A 66 15.83 4.48 7.53
C LEU A 66 17.14 4.53 6.74
N ARG A 67 17.26 3.73 5.67
CA ARG A 67 18.36 3.88 4.72
C ARG A 67 18.24 5.23 4.00
N ARG A 68 19.39 5.77 3.57
CA ARG A 68 19.64 7.13 3.04
C ARG A 68 18.40 7.79 2.40
N PRO A 69 18.16 9.10 2.65
CA PRO A 69 16.99 9.85 2.16
C PRO A 69 17.02 10.12 0.64
N ASP A 70 17.84 9.42 -0.13
CA ASP A 70 18.03 9.67 -1.55
C ASP A 70 17.33 8.56 -2.36
N GLY A 71 16.62 8.96 -3.41
CA GLY A 71 15.96 8.06 -4.36
C GLY A 71 14.43 8.17 -4.33
N ALA A 72 13.76 7.02 -4.31
CA ALA A 72 12.31 6.91 -4.39
C ALA A 72 11.74 6.02 -3.28
N PHE A 73 10.50 6.27 -2.89
CA PHE A 73 9.68 5.33 -2.13
C PHE A 73 8.26 5.39 -2.66
N TRP A 74 7.36 4.57 -2.12
CA TRP A 74 5.98 4.52 -2.59
C TRP A 74 5.00 4.62 -1.43
N GLY A 75 3.74 4.94 -1.76
CA GLY A 75 2.63 4.95 -0.82
C GLY A 75 1.36 4.40 -1.42
N VAL A 76 0.44 4.01 -0.55
CA VAL A 76 -0.90 3.53 -0.91
C VAL A 76 -1.88 4.69 -0.86
N HIS A 77 -2.73 4.81 -1.86
CA HIS A 77 -3.78 5.83 -1.94
C HIS A 77 -5.16 5.22 -1.83
N SER A 78 -6.11 5.95 -1.25
CA SER A 78 -7.52 5.62 -1.40
C SER A 78 -8.02 6.04 -2.79
N PRO A 79 -9.20 5.55 -3.22
CA PRO A 79 -9.80 5.92 -4.50
C PRO A 79 -10.01 7.44 -4.70
N ASN A 80 -10.10 8.22 -3.62
CA ASN A 80 -10.21 9.68 -3.66
C ASN A 80 -8.85 10.41 -3.69
N GLY A 81 -7.74 9.69 -3.87
CA GLY A 81 -6.39 10.26 -4.00
C GLY A 81 -5.65 10.53 -2.68
N LEU A 82 -6.26 10.29 -1.52
CA LEU A 82 -5.60 10.49 -0.22
C LEU A 82 -4.56 9.40 0.05
N THR A 83 -3.33 9.79 0.42
CA THR A 83 -2.30 8.84 0.84
C THR A 83 -2.65 8.21 2.18
N LEU A 84 -2.93 6.91 2.17
CA LEU A 84 -3.26 6.11 3.34
C LEU A 84 -2.02 5.66 4.09
N ALA A 85 -1.03 5.13 3.36
CA ALA A 85 0.18 4.56 3.94
C ALA A 85 1.41 4.91 3.10
N LEU A 86 2.58 4.95 3.74
CA LEU A 86 3.88 5.24 3.14
C LEU A 86 4.86 4.11 3.46
N ARG A 87 5.59 3.65 2.46
CA ARG A 87 6.65 2.65 2.61
C ARG A 87 7.79 3.20 3.47
N THR A 88 8.26 2.41 4.43
CA THR A 88 9.37 2.79 5.32
C THR A 88 10.72 2.82 4.63
N ALA A 89 10.97 1.93 3.68
CA ALA A 89 12.22 1.85 2.93
C ALA A 89 12.31 2.90 1.80
N ASN A 90 13.54 3.30 1.50
CA ASN A 90 13.91 4.05 0.30
C ASN A 90 14.59 3.10 -0.71
N PHE A 91 14.42 3.40 -1.99
CA PHE A 91 14.94 2.65 -3.13
C PHE A 91 15.73 3.58 -4.05
N ALA A 92 16.73 3.06 -4.73
CA ALA A 92 17.58 3.87 -5.62
C ALA A 92 16.81 4.48 -6.81
N THR A 93 15.75 3.80 -7.28
CA THR A 93 14.98 4.22 -8.46
C THR A 93 13.48 4.02 -8.26
N ALA A 94 12.67 4.78 -9.00
CA ALA A 94 11.22 4.58 -9.08
C ALA A 94 10.84 3.14 -9.51
N LEU A 95 11.61 2.52 -10.42
CA LEU A 95 11.36 1.15 -10.86
C LEU A 95 11.52 0.15 -9.71
N SER A 96 12.60 0.27 -8.92
CA SER A 96 12.81 -0.57 -7.74
C SER A 96 11.72 -0.37 -6.68
N ALA A 97 11.24 0.87 -6.49
CA ALA A 97 10.13 1.14 -5.59
C ALA A 97 8.82 0.48 -6.07
N ARG A 98 8.53 0.48 -7.38
CA ARG A 98 7.36 -0.21 -7.94
C ARG A 98 7.42 -1.73 -7.78
N ARG A 99 8.60 -2.34 -7.96
CA ARG A 99 8.80 -3.78 -7.75
C ARG A 99 8.56 -4.18 -6.30
N ASP A 100 9.15 -3.45 -5.34
CA ASP A 100 8.88 -3.65 -3.91
C ASP A 100 7.40 -3.47 -3.59
N ALA A 101 6.70 -2.51 -4.22
CA ALA A 101 5.27 -2.36 -4.01
C ALA A 101 4.46 -3.59 -4.44
N ILE A 102 4.76 -4.15 -5.61
CA ILE A 102 4.07 -5.35 -6.11
C ILE A 102 4.33 -6.54 -5.17
N GLU A 103 5.59 -6.78 -4.83
CA GLU A 103 6.01 -7.90 -3.97
C GLU A 103 5.41 -7.78 -2.57
N LEU A 104 5.56 -6.61 -1.92
CA LEU A 104 5.09 -6.40 -0.56
C LEU A 104 3.56 -6.45 -0.49
N LEU A 105 2.85 -5.85 -1.45
CA LEU A 105 1.39 -5.86 -1.46
C LEU A 105 0.81 -7.25 -1.78
N GLY A 106 1.56 -8.14 -2.44
CA GLY A 106 1.22 -9.56 -2.55
C GLY A 106 1.11 -10.26 -1.18
N ASP A 107 1.85 -9.78 -0.18
CA ASP A 107 1.79 -10.26 1.19
C ASP A 107 0.73 -9.53 2.06
N ALA A 108 -0.12 -8.69 1.48
CA ALA A 108 -1.09 -7.88 2.24
C ALA A 108 -1.98 -8.66 3.23
N PRO A 109 -2.45 -9.91 2.95
CA PRO A 109 -3.21 -10.69 3.93
C PRO A 109 -2.44 -11.04 5.21
N LYS A 110 -1.11 -10.92 5.20
CA LYS A 110 -0.22 -11.18 6.35
C LYS A 110 0.13 -9.91 7.13
N PHE A 111 -0.41 -8.76 6.72
CA PHE A 111 -0.14 -7.52 7.41
C PHE A 111 -0.89 -7.44 8.73
N GLU A 112 -0.19 -6.92 9.72
CA GLU A 112 -0.74 -6.53 11.00
C GLU A 112 -0.74 -5.00 11.08
N VAL A 113 -1.81 -4.41 11.61
CA VAL A 113 -1.92 -2.95 11.74
C VAL A 113 -1.92 -2.58 13.21
N VAL A 114 -0.91 -1.84 13.63
CA VAL A 114 -0.73 -1.40 15.03
C VAL A 114 -1.06 0.09 15.13
N PRO A 115 -2.04 0.50 15.96
CA PRO A 115 -2.29 1.90 16.21
C PRO A 115 -1.14 2.52 17.01
N VAL A 116 -0.69 3.71 16.59
CA VAL A 116 0.40 4.42 17.26
C VAL A 116 0.00 5.85 17.58
N ALA A 117 0.60 6.40 18.63
CA ALA A 117 0.34 7.74 19.12
C ALA A 117 1.62 8.50 19.45
N THR A 118 1.55 9.82 19.48
CA THR A 118 2.55 10.64 20.17
C THR A 118 2.56 10.33 21.67
N GLY A 119 3.67 10.61 22.37
CA GLY A 119 3.78 10.34 23.82
C GLY A 119 2.73 11.05 24.70
N CYS A 120 2.10 12.12 24.19
CA CYS A 120 0.97 12.82 24.83
C CYS A 120 -0.41 12.45 24.24
N ALA A 121 -0.47 11.46 23.33
CA ALA A 121 -1.65 10.97 22.64
C ALA A 121 -2.47 12.03 21.87
N ASP A 122 -1.88 13.18 21.54
CA ASP A 122 -2.53 14.27 20.82
C ASP A 122 -2.64 14.01 19.30
N ARG A 123 -1.84 13.07 18.79
CA ARG A 123 -1.82 12.65 17.40
C ARG A 123 -1.75 11.14 17.31
N LEU A 124 -2.52 10.61 16.38
CA LEU A 124 -2.61 9.20 16.09
C LEU A 124 -2.16 8.91 14.66
N SER A 125 -1.61 7.73 14.47
CA SER A 125 -1.32 7.13 13.18
C SER A 125 -1.41 5.61 13.30
N PHE A 126 -0.83 4.88 12.35
CA PHE A 126 -0.66 3.44 12.46
C PHE A 126 0.65 2.99 11.83
N TRP A 127 1.14 1.86 12.30
CA TRP A 127 2.18 1.08 11.65
C TRP A 127 1.55 -0.13 10.96
N VAL A 128 2.14 -0.52 9.84
CA VAL A 128 1.84 -1.79 9.18
C VAL A 128 3.05 -2.68 9.35
N LEU A 129 2.83 -3.82 9.99
CA LEU A 129 3.83 -4.82 10.26
C LEU A 129 3.72 -5.97 9.28
N LEU A 130 4.87 -6.51 8.90
CA LEU A 130 4.98 -7.80 8.25
C LEU A 130 6.06 -8.60 9.00
N ARG A 131 5.69 -9.74 9.59
CA ARG A 131 6.60 -10.60 10.39
C ARG A 131 7.32 -9.81 11.49
N GLY A 132 6.57 -9.01 12.25
CA GLY A 132 7.10 -8.21 13.37
C GLY A 132 7.95 -7.00 12.98
N ARG A 133 8.02 -6.63 11.69
CA ARG A 133 8.78 -5.47 11.20
C ARG A 133 7.86 -4.41 10.61
N VAL A 134 8.07 -3.14 10.97
CA VAL A 134 7.32 -2.01 10.39
C VAL A 134 7.72 -1.81 8.93
N VAL A 135 6.82 -2.14 8.01
CA VAL A 135 7.03 -2.02 6.56
C VAL A 135 6.35 -0.80 5.97
N MET A 136 5.25 -0.33 6.55
CA MET A 136 4.61 0.94 6.18
C MET A 136 4.15 1.70 7.42
N VAL A 137 3.93 2.99 7.25
CA VAL A 137 3.33 3.87 8.27
C VAL A 137 2.19 4.66 7.68
N GLY A 138 1.32 5.23 8.50
CA GLY A 138 0.24 6.11 8.05
C GLY A 138 0.76 7.30 7.21
N GLY A 139 0.05 7.62 6.13
CA GLY A 139 0.36 8.72 5.21
C GLY A 139 -0.02 10.11 5.74
N GLN A 140 -0.53 10.18 6.97
CA GLN A 140 -0.89 11.38 7.71
C GLN A 140 -1.05 11.04 9.21
N SER A 141 -1.08 12.07 10.05
CA SER A 141 -1.39 11.97 11.49
C SER A 141 -2.71 12.69 11.79
N TRP A 142 -3.57 12.10 12.63
CA TRP A 142 -4.87 12.66 12.97
C TRP A 142 -4.92 13.16 14.41
N ARG A 143 -5.59 14.29 14.67
CA ARG A 143 -5.79 14.81 16.04
C ARG A 143 -6.89 14.10 16.83
N LYS A 144 -7.84 13.47 16.14
CA LYS A 144 -8.88 12.60 16.72
C LYS A 144 -9.00 11.39 15.80
N PRO A 145 -8.97 10.16 16.32
CA PRO A 145 -9.03 8.99 15.46
C PRO A 145 -10.40 8.95 14.79
N SER A 146 -10.42 8.34 13.61
CA SER A 146 -11.48 7.37 13.38
C SER A 146 -10.80 6.06 13.01
N ASN A 147 -11.31 4.96 13.56
CA ASN A 147 -10.98 3.59 13.12
C ASN A 147 -11.18 3.38 11.60
N SER A 148 -11.70 4.38 10.89
CA SER A 148 -11.99 4.38 9.47
C SER A 148 -10.74 4.30 8.58
N THR A 149 -9.59 4.91 8.93
CA THR A 149 -8.48 4.97 7.97
C THR A 149 -7.66 3.68 7.94
N ALA A 150 -7.35 3.09 9.09
CA ALA A 150 -6.77 1.75 9.14
C ALA A 150 -7.70 0.72 8.47
N ARG A 151 -9.01 0.80 8.74
CA ARG A 151 -10.02 -0.03 8.08
C ARG A 151 -10.11 0.22 6.58
N MET A 152 -9.99 1.47 6.14
CA MET A 152 -9.98 1.86 4.74
C MET A 152 -8.71 1.36 4.05
N LEU A 153 -7.55 1.39 4.69
CA LEU A 153 -6.33 0.77 4.17
C LEU A 153 -6.54 -0.72 3.99
N LEU A 154 -6.93 -1.45 5.04
CA LEU A 154 -7.17 -2.89 4.96
C LEU A 154 -8.20 -3.26 3.88
N HIS A 155 -9.26 -2.47 3.76
CA HIS A 155 -10.28 -2.65 2.73
C HIS A 155 -9.75 -2.34 1.32
N THR A 156 -8.93 -1.29 1.14
CA THR A 156 -8.25 -1.00 -0.13
C THR A 156 -7.31 -2.14 -0.51
N LEU A 157 -6.54 -2.66 0.45
CA LEU A 157 -5.61 -3.77 0.25
C LEU A 157 -6.32 -5.09 -0.06
N ALA A 158 -7.47 -5.36 0.56
CA ALA A 158 -8.25 -6.57 0.32
C ALA A 158 -8.85 -6.65 -1.10
N ARG A 159 -8.92 -5.51 -1.81
CA ARG A 159 -9.42 -5.43 -3.18
C ARG A 159 -8.33 -5.59 -4.25
N LEU A 160 -7.07 -5.75 -3.84
CA LEU A 160 -5.98 -5.97 -4.79
C LEU A 160 -6.12 -7.35 -5.45
N PRO A 161 -5.89 -7.45 -6.77
CA PRO A 161 -5.85 -8.75 -7.43
C PRO A 161 -4.76 -9.60 -6.80
N ARG A 162 -5.09 -10.84 -6.45
CA ARG A 162 -4.11 -11.83 -5.99
C ARG A 162 -3.29 -12.24 -7.22
N GLY A 163 -2.06 -11.74 -7.30
CA GLY A 163 -1.08 -12.12 -8.31
C GLY A 163 -0.62 -13.57 -8.15
#